data_AF-A0A7S2UJE6-F1
#
_entry.id   AF-A0A7S2UJE6-F1
#
_cell.length_a   1.000
_cell.length_b   1.000
_cell.length_c   1.000
_cell.angle_alpha   90.00
_cell.angle_beta   90.00
_cell.angle_gamma   90.00
#
_symmetry.space_group_name_H-M   'P 1'
#
loop_
_entity.id
_entity.type
_entity.pdbx_description
1 polymer ?
#
loop_
_entity_poly.entity_id
_entity_poly.type
_entity_poly.pdbx_seq_one_letter_code
_entity_poly.pdbx_strand_id
1 'polypeptide(L)'
;ASGGSIVAALSVLNENSVIASGAGRMQDALEDRMTRARNGDATIAETLAKPGGGLGGGTVRALDVSNAELDEVLGKYMAKKVRRAWSDKERGPGVSGDGKLVVSGIQIGNVWVTVQPLLGVEGDPMRLLFERDLTPHPQYCAAYEYMRRPELDGGIGAHAVVHLGMHGTVEWLPGQPLGNDRQSWSDELLGHLPNVYIYAANNPSESILAKRRGYGTLVSYNIPPYGRAGLYLELANLKDLMGEYRMGELTDETSGGSSRSDLREAIWCSCQRCEITSDVPLLAIVGDKTSAITGPDLPLTLSDETFD
;
A
#
# COMPACT_ATOMS: atom_id res chain seq x y z
N ALA A 1 1.00 -2.98 -1.51
CA ALA A 1 1.20 -4.00 -2.57
C ALA A 1 1.46 -5.33 -1.90
N SER A 2 0.88 -6.44 -2.39
CA SER A 2 1.17 -7.76 -1.81
C SER A 2 2.61 -8.18 -2.18
N GLY A 3 3.25 -9.01 -1.35
CA GLY A 3 4.56 -9.57 -1.68
C GLY A 3 4.57 -10.30 -3.04
N GLY A 4 3.42 -10.86 -3.46
CA GLY A 4 3.26 -11.49 -4.77
C GLY A 4 3.48 -10.54 -5.95
N SER A 5 3.05 -9.28 -5.87
CA SER A 5 3.29 -8.29 -6.94
C SER A 5 4.77 -7.96 -7.09
N ILE A 6 5.51 -7.87 -5.97
CA ILE A 6 6.96 -7.65 -5.97
C ILE A 6 7.67 -8.84 -6.60
N VAL A 7 7.30 -10.07 -6.22
CA VAL A 7 7.87 -11.30 -6.79
C VAL A 7 7.59 -11.39 -8.29
N ALA A 8 6.37 -11.08 -8.74
CA ALA A 8 6.04 -11.09 -10.16
C ALA A 8 6.87 -10.05 -10.94
N ALA A 9 7.00 -8.83 -10.41
CA ALA A 9 7.86 -7.80 -11.01
C ALA A 9 9.32 -8.26 -11.08
N LEU A 10 9.87 -8.80 -9.99
CA LEU A 10 11.23 -9.33 -9.95
C LEU A 10 11.42 -10.50 -10.92
N SER A 11 10.42 -11.36 -11.10
CA SER A 11 10.48 -12.46 -12.07
C SER A 11 10.61 -11.93 -13.51
N VAL A 12 9.83 -10.92 -13.88
CA VAL A 12 9.92 -10.29 -15.21
C VAL A 12 11.26 -9.56 -15.38
N LEU A 13 11.75 -8.88 -14.33
CA LEU A 13 13.07 -8.24 -14.38
C LEU A 13 14.20 -9.26 -14.48
N ASN A 14 14.04 -10.45 -13.89
CA ASN A 14 14.99 -11.56 -13.97
C ASN A 14 15.03 -12.20 -15.37
N GLU A 15 13.93 -12.20 -16.11
CA GLU A 15 13.93 -12.63 -17.52
C GLU A 15 14.80 -11.72 -18.39
N ASN A 16 14.99 -10.46 -17.99
CA ASN A 16 15.87 -9.53 -18.66
C ASN A 16 17.26 -9.48 -17.99
N SER A 17 18.22 -10.19 -18.60
CA SER A 17 19.60 -10.29 -18.12
C SER A 17 20.32 -8.93 -17.96
N VAL A 18 19.96 -7.91 -18.76
CA VAL A 18 20.54 -6.55 -18.65
C VAL A 18 20.14 -5.91 -17.32
N ILE A 19 18.89 -6.11 -16.89
CA ILE A 19 18.37 -5.55 -15.64
C ILE A 19 18.88 -6.37 -14.45
N ALA A 20 18.86 -7.71 -14.56
CA ALA A 20 19.27 -8.59 -13.46
C ALA A 20 20.77 -8.52 -13.16
N SER A 21 21.62 -8.46 -14.18
CA SER A 21 23.07 -8.59 -14.04
C SER A 21 23.86 -7.35 -14.47
N GLY A 22 23.27 -6.46 -15.27
CA GLY A 22 23.93 -5.29 -15.85
C GLY A 22 24.50 -5.58 -17.23
N ALA A 23 24.64 -4.54 -18.07
CA ALA A 23 25.19 -4.69 -19.42
C ALA A 23 26.63 -5.25 -19.41
N GLY A 24 27.46 -4.82 -18.45
CA GLY A 24 28.83 -5.31 -18.26
C GLY A 24 28.89 -6.80 -17.91
N ARG A 25 28.18 -7.26 -16.86
CA ARG A 25 28.15 -8.69 -16.54
C ARG A 25 27.47 -9.53 -17.61
N MET A 26 26.49 -8.98 -18.33
CA MET A 26 25.91 -9.67 -19.48
C MET A 26 26.95 -9.83 -20.59
N GLN A 27 27.75 -8.81 -20.87
CA GLN A 27 28.86 -8.88 -21.82
C GLN A 27 29.92 -9.88 -21.35
N ASP A 28 30.36 -9.81 -20.09
CA ASP A 28 31.30 -10.76 -19.51
C ASP A 28 30.75 -12.20 -19.56
N ALA A 29 29.46 -12.40 -19.25
CA ALA A 29 28.80 -13.69 -19.34
C ALA A 29 28.67 -14.18 -20.79
N LEU A 30 28.46 -13.28 -21.76
CA LEU A 30 28.45 -13.62 -23.18
C LEU A 30 29.85 -13.96 -23.67
N GLU A 31 30.88 -13.19 -23.29
CA GLU A 31 32.28 -13.43 -23.64
C GLU A 31 32.80 -14.74 -23.04
N ASP A 32 32.47 -15.03 -21.79
CA ASP A 32 32.80 -16.29 -21.13
C ASP A 32 32.10 -17.48 -21.82
N ARG A 33 30.81 -17.34 -22.16
CA ARG A 33 30.06 -18.36 -22.92
C ARG A 33 30.60 -18.54 -24.35
N MET A 34 30.98 -17.46 -25.04
CA MET A 34 31.61 -17.54 -26.35
C MET A 34 32.99 -18.20 -26.28
N THR A 35 33.74 -17.94 -25.22
CA THR A 35 35.05 -18.57 -24.98
C THR A 35 34.90 -20.07 -24.71
N ARG A 36 33.92 -20.45 -23.89
CA ARG A 36 33.54 -21.86 -23.68
C ARG A 36 33.07 -22.53 -24.97
N ALA A 37 32.36 -21.81 -25.85
CA ALA A 37 31.92 -22.32 -27.16
C ALA A 37 33.09 -22.61 -28.08
N ARG A 38 34.08 -21.71 -28.11
CA ARG A 38 35.34 -21.93 -28.83
C ARG A 38 36.11 -23.14 -28.30
N ASN A 39 35.95 -23.46 -27.02
CA ASN A 39 36.59 -24.60 -26.37
C ASN A 39 35.79 -25.92 -26.49
N GLY A 40 34.66 -25.95 -27.22
CA GLY A 40 33.96 -27.18 -27.59
C GLY A 40 32.96 -27.74 -26.57
N ASP A 41 32.46 -26.91 -25.64
CA ASP A 41 31.49 -27.35 -24.63
C ASP A 41 30.06 -27.53 -25.24
N ALA A 42 29.52 -28.75 -25.17
CA ALA A 42 28.27 -29.15 -25.82
C ALA A 42 27.00 -28.62 -25.11
N THR A 43 27.13 -28.12 -23.87
CA THR A 43 25.99 -27.63 -23.06
C THR A 43 25.49 -26.23 -23.47
N ILE A 44 26.14 -25.62 -24.46
CA ILE A 44 26.02 -24.19 -24.79
C ILE A 44 24.73 -23.85 -25.52
N ALA A 45 24.21 -24.72 -26.39
CA ALA A 45 22.95 -24.46 -27.10
C ALA A 45 21.77 -24.34 -26.13
N GLU A 46 21.70 -25.20 -25.10
CA GLU A 46 20.70 -25.11 -24.04
C GLU A 46 20.92 -23.91 -23.11
N THR A 47 22.18 -23.57 -22.83
CA THR A 47 22.54 -22.49 -21.91
C THR A 47 22.39 -21.10 -22.55
N LEU A 48 22.57 -20.97 -23.87
CA LEU A 48 22.29 -19.74 -24.63
C LEU A 48 20.79 -19.52 -24.85
N ALA A 49 20.01 -20.60 -25.00
CA ALA A 49 18.56 -20.54 -25.18
C ALA A 49 17.80 -20.11 -23.91
N LYS A 50 18.44 -20.22 -22.74
CA LYS A 50 17.93 -19.70 -21.47
C LYS A 50 18.83 -18.54 -21.05
N PRO A 51 18.39 -17.26 -21.11
CA PRO A 51 19.21 -16.10 -20.73
C PRO A 51 19.49 -16.01 -19.22
N GLY A 52 19.50 -17.15 -18.51
CA GLY A 52 19.73 -17.27 -17.09
C GLY A 52 21.06 -16.67 -16.67
N GLY A 53 21.00 -15.45 -16.17
CA GLY A 53 21.80 -14.96 -15.07
C GLY A 53 20.80 -14.70 -13.96
N GLY A 54 20.45 -15.74 -13.20
CA GLY A 54 19.47 -15.60 -12.13
C GLY A 54 19.84 -14.43 -11.23
N LEU A 55 18.82 -13.72 -10.72
CA LEU A 55 18.92 -12.86 -9.55
C LEU A 55 19.86 -13.54 -8.55
N GLY A 56 21.10 -13.06 -8.45
CA GLY A 56 22.08 -13.65 -7.53
C GLY A 56 21.49 -13.71 -6.12
N GLY A 57 22.07 -14.55 -5.25
CA GLY A 57 21.60 -14.64 -3.85
C GLY A 57 21.45 -13.23 -3.25
N GLY A 58 20.27 -12.94 -2.69
CA GLY A 58 19.98 -11.62 -2.13
C GLY A 58 20.92 -11.30 -0.98
N THR A 59 21.61 -10.17 -1.05
CA THR A 59 22.48 -9.70 0.03
C THR A 59 21.82 -8.53 0.75
N VAL A 60 21.95 -8.47 2.06
CA VAL A 60 21.53 -7.28 2.81
C VAL A 60 22.59 -6.22 2.61
N ARG A 61 22.19 -5.09 2.02
CA ARG A 61 23.04 -3.91 1.89
C ARG A 61 22.52 -2.84 2.83
N ALA A 62 23.38 -2.43 3.76
CA ALA A 62 23.10 -1.33 4.68
C ALA A 62 24.20 -0.27 4.57
N LEU A 63 23.80 0.99 4.63
CA LEU A 63 24.71 2.12 4.72
C LEU A 63 24.43 2.89 6.00
N ASP A 64 25.50 3.21 6.71
CA ASP A 64 25.48 4.14 7.82
C ASP A 64 25.81 5.55 7.33
N VAL A 65 24.87 6.48 7.47
CA VAL A 65 25.02 7.89 7.09
C VAL A 65 25.08 8.74 8.35
N SER A 66 26.10 9.58 8.48
CA SER A 66 26.19 10.54 9.58
C SER A 66 25.34 11.79 9.30
N ASN A 67 24.91 12.48 10.36
CA ASN A 67 24.19 13.76 10.22
C ASN A 67 25.04 14.82 9.48
N ALA A 68 26.37 14.79 9.64
CA ALA A 68 27.27 15.71 8.96
C ALA A 68 27.30 15.46 7.44
N GLU A 69 27.39 14.20 7.02
CA GLU A 69 27.31 13.85 5.59
C GLU A 69 25.95 14.23 5.00
N LEU A 70 24.86 14.01 5.75
CA LEU A 70 23.52 14.41 5.30
C LEU A 70 23.40 15.93 5.12
N ASP A 71 24.02 16.71 6.01
CA ASP A 71 24.01 18.18 5.97
C ASP A 71 24.81 18.78 4.80
N GLU A 72 25.88 18.10 4.37
CA GLU A 72 26.65 18.51 3.20
C GLU A 72 25.87 18.30 1.90
N VAL A 73 25.03 17.26 1.89
CA VAL A 73 24.32 16.86 0.68
C VAL A 73 22.97 17.56 0.54
N LEU A 74 22.25 17.75 1.65
CA LEU A 74 21.02 18.53 1.64
C LEU A 74 21.33 20.02 1.40
N GLY A 75 20.47 20.69 0.66
CA GLY A 75 20.53 22.13 0.49
C GLY A 75 20.54 22.84 1.85
N LYS A 76 21.38 23.87 2.00
CA LYS A 76 21.62 24.59 3.28
C LYS A 76 20.33 24.94 4.04
N TYR A 77 19.28 25.31 3.30
CA TYR A 77 17.97 25.63 3.86
C TYR A 77 17.23 24.39 4.43
N MET A 78 17.23 23.29 3.68
CA MET A 78 16.60 22.02 4.07
C MET A 78 17.35 21.38 5.24
N ALA A 79 18.69 21.33 5.19
CA ALA A 79 19.52 20.87 6.30
C ALA A 79 19.23 21.65 7.59
N LYS A 80 19.06 22.98 7.50
CA LYS A 80 18.66 23.81 8.64
C LYS A 80 17.26 23.47 9.17
N LYS A 81 16.29 23.12 8.30
CA LYS A 81 14.97 22.64 8.73
C LYS A 81 15.09 21.31 9.48
N VAL A 82 15.85 20.35 8.94
CA VAL A 82 16.09 19.04 9.57
C VAL A 82 16.70 19.23 10.95
N ARG A 83 17.80 19.99 11.10
CA ARG A 83 18.43 20.24 12.41
C ARG A 83 17.53 20.94 13.44
N ARG A 84 16.60 21.77 12.97
CA ARG A 84 15.64 22.45 13.87
C ARG A 84 14.54 21.50 14.32
N ALA A 85 14.09 20.64 13.41
CA ALA A 85 12.99 19.71 13.64
C ALA A 85 13.46 18.38 14.26
N TRP A 86 14.75 18.06 14.22
CA TRP A 86 15.31 16.83 14.77
C TRP A 86 16.59 17.17 15.50
N SER A 87 16.59 16.97 16.82
CA SER A 87 17.80 17.15 17.64
C SER A 87 18.71 15.92 17.53
N ASP A 88 20.03 16.09 17.71
CA ASP A 88 21.00 14.99 17.70
C ASP A 88 20.71 13.90 18.75
N LYS A 89 19.89 14.23 19.76
CA LYS A 89 19.48 13.31 20.82
C LYS A 89 18.21 12.51 20.49
N GLU A 90 17.41 12.98 19.53
CA GLU A 90 16.25 12.25 19.03
C GLU A 90 16.75 11.11 18.15
N ARG A 91 17.18 10.03 18.81
CA ARG A 91 17.49 8.76 18.18
C ARG A 91 16.18 8.18 17.66
N GLY A 92 15.79 8.57 16.46
CA GLY A 92 14.67 7.94 15.79
C GLY A 92 14.96 6.47 15.47
N PRO A 93 13.96 5.76 14.93
CA PRO A 93 14.16 4.40 14.45
C PRO A 93 15.27 4.39 13.39
N GLY A 94 16.04 3.29 13.35
CA GLY A 94 17.10 3.12 12.36
C GLY A 94 18.36 3.97 12.59
N VAL A 95 18.72 4.21 13.86
CA VAL A 95 20.03 4.76 14.24
C VAL A 95 20.90 3.63 14.81
N SER A 96 22.14 3.51 14.38
CA SER A 96 23.11 2.52 14.88
C SER A 96 23.55 2.82 16.30
N GLY A 97 24.24 1.86 16.94
CA GLY A 97 24.81 2.07 18.29
C GLY A 97 25.75 3.28 18.39
N ASP A 98 26.41 3.61 17.27
CA ASP A 98 27.34 4.74 17.13
C ASP A 98 26.64 6.06 16.74
N GLY A 99 25.31 6.08 16.65
CA GLY A 99 24.55 7.29 16.34
C GLY A 99 24.44 7.61 14.85
N LYS A 100 24.75 6.67 13.95
CA LYS A 100 24.62 6.86 12.49
C LYS A 100 23.24 6.42 11.99
N LEU A 101 22.73 7.07 10.96
CA LEU A 101 21.46 6.71 10.31
C LEU A 101 21.67 5.48 9.43
N VAL A 102 20.98 4.39 9.73
CA VAL A 102 21.10 3.13 9.00
C VAL A 102 20.02 3.07 7.92
N VAL A 103 20.43 3.06 6.66
CA VAL A 103 19.55 2.79 5.52
C VAL A 103 19.81 1.37 5.06
N SER A 104 18.79 0.51 5.08
CA SER A 104 18.94 -0.90 4.73
C SER A 104 17.99 -1.33 3.61
N GLY A 105 18.42 -2.34 2.86
CA GLY A 105 17.60 -2.97 1.84
C GLY A 105 18.23 -4.29 1.38
N ILE A 106 17.47 -5.03 0.58
CA ILE A 106 17.90 -6.28 -0.02
C ILE A 106 18.38 -5.96 -1.44
N GLN A 107 19.66 -6.21 -1.69
CA GLN A 107 20.25 -6.13 -3.02
C GLN A 107 20.09 -7.48 -3.72
N ILE A 108 19.51 -7.45 -4.91
CA ILE A 108 19.33 -8.62 -5.77
C ILE A 108 19.83 -8.26 -7.16
N GLY A 109 21.06 -8.67 -7.49
CA GLY A 109 21.71 -8.24 -8.73
C GLY A 109 21.89 -6.72 -8.74
N ASN A 110 21.29 -6.03 -9.72
CA ASN A 110 21.27 -4.56 -9.79
C ASN A 110 19.98 -3.93 -9.24
N VAL A 111 19.07 -4.74 -8.69
CA VAL A 111 17.83 -4.27 -8.08
C VAL A 111 18.04 -4.15 -6.58
N TRP A 112 17.81 -2.96 -6.05
CA TRP A 112 17.81 -2.73 -4.61
C TRP A 112 16.37 -2.55 -4.13
N VAL A 113 15.94 -3.43 -3.22
CA VAL A 113 14.60 -3.39 -2.62
C VAL A 113 14.73 -2.87 -1.21
N THR A 114 14.13 -1.70 -0.94
CA THR A 114 14.10 -1.09 0.38
C THR A 114 12.67 -0.79 0.80
N VAL A 115 12.46 -0.63 2.11
CA VAL A 115 11.21 -0.12 2.67
C VAL A 115 11.42 1.37 2.93
N GLN A 116 10.47 2.18 2.48
CA GLN A 116 10.49 3.62 2.74
C GLN A 116 10.57 3.86 4.26
N PRO A 117 11.59 4.57 4.78
CA PRO A 117 11.71 4.84 6.21
C PRO A 117 10.49 5.57 6.76
N LEU A 118 10.32 5.49 8.08
CA LEU A 118 9.26 6.23 8.75
C LEU A 118 9.50 7.73 8.60
N LEU A 119 8.42 8.46 8.33
CA LEU A 119 8.48 9.90 8.09
C LEU A 119 8.83 10.69 9.35
N GLY A 120 8.41 10.19 10.50
CA GLY A 120 8.70 10.76 11.81
C GLY A 120 8.59 9.69 12.89
N VAL A 121 8.82 10.12 14.13
CA VAL A 121 8.76 9.26 15.31
C VAL A 121 7.52 9.66 16.11
N GLU A 122 6.69 8.68 16.46
CA GLU A 122 5.64 8.91 17.46
C GLU A 122 6.32 9.23 18.79
N GLY A 123 6.14 10.45 19.30
CA GLY A 123 6.77 10.82 20.56
C GLY A 123 6.29 12.15 21.12
N ASP A 124 6.28 13.21 20.30
CA ASP A 124 5.88 14.54 20.77
C ASP A 124 4.47 14.92 20.28
N PRO A 125 3.42 14.73 21.10
CA PRO A 125 2.07 15.17 20.73
C PRO A 125 1.98 16.68 20.52
N MET A 126 2.89 17.49 21.08
CA MET A 126 2.93 18.93 20.84
C MET A 126 3.43 19.25 19.42
N ARG A 127 4.39 18.49 18.88
CA ARG A 127 4.75 18.62 17.46
C ARG A 127 3.56 18.32 16.56
N LEU A 128 2.83 17.24 16.82
CA LEU A 128 1.64 16.90 16.04
C LEU A 128 0.59 18.04 16.03
N LEU A 129 0.43 18.74 17.16
CA LEU A 129 -0.57 19.81 17.32
C LEU A 129 -0.12 21.18 16.75
N PHE A 130 1.17 21.49 16.80
CA PHE A 130 1.67 22.85 16.51
C PHE A 130 2.62 22.93 15.32
N GLU A 131 3.12 21.81 14.79
CA GLU A 131 4.00 21.79 13.64
C GLU A 131 3.19 22.00 12.35
N ARG A 132 3.37 23.17 11.72
CA ARG A 132 2.67 23.52 10.48
C ARG A 132 3.29 22.87 9.24
N ASP A 133 4.59 22.63 9.28
CA ASP A 133 5.37 22.06 8.19
C ASP A 133 6.09 20.81 8.70
N LEU A 134 5.57 19.63 8.35
CA LEU A 134 6.19 18.35 8.69
C LEU A 134 7.59 18.24 8.06
N THR A 135 8.62 18.16 8.90
CA THR A 135 9.99 17.93 8.41
C THR A 135 10.30 16.43 8.44
N PRO A 136 10.67 15.80 7.31
CA PRO A 136 10.98 14.38 7.28
C PRO A 136 12.16 14.05 8.21
N HIS A 137 12.11 12.87 8.81
CA HIS A 137 13.17 12.33 9.65
C HIS A 137 14.50 12.26 8.87
N PRO A 138 15.68 12.52 9.50
CA PRO A 138 16.97 12.49 8.81
C PRO A 138 17.24 11.18 8.07
N GLN A 139 16.82 10.04 8.64
CA GLN A 139 16.94 8.73 8.00
C GLN A 139 16.16 8.64 6.69
N TYR A 140 15.00 9.30 6.60
CA TYR A 140 14.20 9.37 5.38
C TYR A 140 14.96 10.10 4.28
N CYS A 141 15.54 11.26 4.62
CA CYS A 141 16.37 12.02 3.70
C CYS A 141 17.61 11.22 3.25
N ALA A 142 18.27 10.55 4.20
CA ALA A 142 19.43 9.71 3.93
C ALA A 142 19.09 8.55 2.98
N ALA A 143 17.90 7.95 3.08
CA ALA A 143 17.49 6.86 2.20
C ALA A 143 17.32 7.30 0.74
N TYR A 144 16.69 8.47 0.52
CA TYR A 144 16.55 9.02 -0.82
C TYR A 144 17.87 9.46 -1.44
N GLU A 145 18.74 10.07 -0.63
CA GLU A 145 20.06 10.43 -1.11
C GLU A 145 20.92 9.20 -1.39
N TYR A 146 20.83 8.16 -0.56
CA TYR A 146 21.53 6.91 -0.80
C TYR A 146 21.15 6.27 -2.13
N MET A 147 19.87 6.35 -2.53
CA MET A 147 19.41 5.89 -3.84
C MET A 147 20.05 6.67 -4.99
N ARG A 148 20.09 8.00 -4.87
CA ARG A 148 20.59 8.91 -5.90
C ARG A 148 22.11 8.88 -6.07
N ARG A 149 22.83 8.81 -4.95
CA ARG A 149 24.27 9.01 -4.91
C ARG A 149 24.99 7.93 -5.75
N PRO A 150 25.98 8.28 -6.57
CA PRO A 150 26.71 7.29 -7.37
C PRO A 150 27.38 6.22 -6.51
N GLU A 151 27.58 5.02 -7.08
CA GLU A 151 28.28 3.94 -6.37
C GLU A 151 29.71 4.32 -5.96
N LEU A 152 30.39 5.15 -6.77
CA LEU A 152 31.74 5.67 -6.48
C LEU A 152 31.79 6.50 -5.19
N ASP A 153 30.70 7.21 -4.90
CA ASP A 153 30.58 8.03 -3.70
C ASP A 153 29.91 7.26 -2.55
N GLY A 154 29.76 5.93 -2.69
CA GLY A 154 29.21 5.06 -1.67
C GLY A 154 27.68 4.91 -1.69
N GLY A 155 26.99 5.41 -2.70
CA GLY A 155 25.54 5.23 -2.89
C GLY A 155 25.14 3.97 -3.66
N ILE A 156 23.84 3.86 -4.00
CA ILE A 156 23.30 2.80 -4.87
C ILE A 156 23.48 3.16 -6.36
N GLY A 157 23.53 4.44 -6.72
CA GLY A 157 23.57 4.88 -8.11
C GLY A 157 22.34 4.44 -8.89
N ALA A 158 21.15 4.55 -8.29
CA ALA A 158 19.92 4.10 -8.91
C ALA A 158 19.65 4.90 -10.19
N HIS A 159 19.33 4.19 -11.27
CA HIS A 159 18.97 4.80 -12.55
C HIS A 159 17.47 5.14 -12.64
N ALA A 160 16.65 4.49 -11.82
CA ALA A 160 15.23 4.75 -11.67
C ALA A 160 14.77 4.23 -10.29
N VAL A 161 13.70 4.81 -9.77
CA VAL A 161 12.99 4.31 -8.59
C VAL A 161 11.60 3.83 -9.00
N VAL A 162 11.21 2.65 -8.52
CA VAL A 162 9.87 2.11 -8.72
C VAL A 162 9.15 2.07 -7.38
N HIS A 163 8.15 2.93 -7.21
CA HIS A 163 7.29 2.91 -6.04
C HIS A 163 6.14 1.91 -6.24
N LEU A 164 6.00 0.98 -5.30
CA LEU A 164 4.98 -0.07 -5.31
C LEU A 164 4.04 0.11 -4.11
N GLY A 165 2.78 0.48 -4.37
CA GLY A 165 1.81 0.73 -3.30
C GLY A 165 0.66 1.61 -3.77
N MET A 166 -0.31 1.87 -2.88
CA MET A 166 -1.39 2.83 -3.17
C MET A 166 -0.82 4.25 -3.30
N HIS A 167 0.18 4.60 -2.50
CA HIS A 167 0.97 5.82 -2.59
C HIS A 167 2.25 5.63 -1.76
N GLY A 168 3.25 6.47 -2.00
CA GLY A 168 4.36 6.66 -1.06
C GLY A 168 4.09 7.88 -0.19
N THR A 169 5.11 8.35 0.51
CA THR A 169 5.00 9.57 1.34
C THR A 169 5.76 10.76 0.76
N VAL A 170 6.69 10.54 -0.18
CA VAL A 170 7.60 11.59 -0.69
C VAL A 170 6.86 12.68 -1.46
N GLU A 171 5.81 12.33 -2.19
CA GLU A 171 4.96 13.26 -2.93
C GLU A 171 4.06 14.10 -2.01
N TRP A 172 3.82 13.67 -0.77
CA TRP A 172 2.97 14.33 0.22
C TRP A 172 3.71 15.28 1.14
N LEU A 173 5.05 15.26 1.11
CA LEU A 173 5.86 16.10 1.97
C LEU A 173 5.60 17.60 1.71
N PRO A 174 5.82 18.48 2.69
CA PRO A 174 5.60 19.91 2.49
C PRO A 174 6.36 20.51 1.29
N GLY A 175 5.73 21.45 0.60
CA GLY A 175 6.27 22.09 -0.60
C GLY A 175 5.17 22.70 -1.46
N GLN A 176 5.54 23.25 -2.61
CA GLN A 176 4.58 23.88 -3.54
C GLN A 176 3.59 22.84 -4.10
N PRO A 177 2.28 23.14 -4.18
CA PRO A 177 1.28 22.18 -4.66
C PRO A 177 1.49 21.75 -6.12
N LEU A 178 2.11 22.61 -6.93
CA LEU A 178 2.51 22.34 -8.31
C LEU A 178 3.72 23.21 -8.66
N GLY A 179 4.63 22.69 -9.50
CA GLY A 179 5.82 23.41 -9.91
C GLY A 179 6.81 23.50 -8.74
N ASN A 180 7.34 22.35 -8.35
CA ASN A 180 8.24 22.29 -7.22
C ASN A 180 9.43 23.23 -7.41
N ASP A 181 9.86 23.80 -6.29
CA ASP A 181 11.10 24.54 -6.16
C ASP A 181 12.09 23.74 -5.30
N ARG A 182 13.31 24.28 -5.16
CA ARG A 182 14.33 23.76 -4.25
C ARG A 182 13.95 23.78 -2.76
N GLN A 183 12.78 24.33 -2.42
CA GLN A 183 12.25 24.35 -1.05
C GLN A 183 11.15 23.31 -0.83
N SER A 184 10.80 22.57 -1.89
CA SER A 184 9.83 21.48 -1.86
C SER A 184 10.55 20.16 -1.61
N TRP A 185 10.15 19.44 -0.56
CA TRP A 185 10.83 18.20 -0.16
C TRP A 185 10.84 17.14 -1.26
N SER A 186 9.75 17.05 -2.04
CA SER A 186 9.65 16.08 -3.13
C SER A 186 10.75 16.30 -4.20
N ASP A 187 11.11 17.56 -4.48
CA ASP A 187 12.17 17.92 -5.43
C ASP A 187 13.57 17.69 -4.84
N GLU A 188 13.77 18.08 -3.58
CA GLU A 188 15.04 17.88 -2.88
C GLU A 188 15.41 16.39 -2.78
N LEU A 189 14.44 15.53 -2.47
CA LEU A 189 14.67 14.10 -2.23
C LEU A 189 14.73 13.27 -3.51
N LEU A 190 13.81 13.48 -4.46
CA LEU A 190 13.83 12.73 -5.73
C LEU A 190 14.83 13.31 -6.72
N GLY A 191 14.98 14.63 -6.74
CA GLY A 191 15.84 15.36 -7.66
C GLY A 191 15.66 14.91 -9.11
N HIS A 192 16.74 14.38 -9.69
CA HIS A 192 16.78 13.95 -11.09
C HIS A 192 16.42 12.47 -11.30
N LEU A 193 16.11 11.73 -10.23
CA LEU A 193 15.86 10.29 -10.31
C LEU A 193 14.53 10.04 -11.03
N PRO A 194 14.52 9.31 -12.16
CA PRO A 194 13.29 8.91 -12.82
C PRO A 194 12.40 8.10 -11.86
N ASN A 195 11.21 8.62 -11.59
CA ASN A 195 10.28 8.02 -10.66
C ASN A 195 9.16 7.30 -11.43
N VAL A 196 9.06 5.99 -11.28
CA VAL A 196 7.98 5.16 -11.83
C VAL A 196 7.07 4.74 -10.69
N TYR A 197 5.78 4.86 -10.89
CA TYR A 197 4.78 4.64 -9.86
C TYR A 197 3.72 3.67 -10.36
N ILE A 198 3.56 2.54 -9.67
CA ILE A 198 2.51 1.56 -9.98
C ILE A 198 1.26 1.90 -9.16
N TYR A 199 0.26 2.50 -9.81
CA TYR A 199 -0.95 3.05 -9.16
C TYR A 199 -2.22 2.30 -9.53
N ALA A 200 -3.18 2.25 -8.62
CA ALA A 200 -4.49 1.68 -8.91
C ALA A 200 -5.27 2.58 -9.90
N ALA A 201 -5.88 1.98 -10.93
CA ALA A 201 -6.63 2.72 -11.94
C ALA A 201 -7.82 3.51 -11.37
N ASN A 202 -8.38 3.08 -10.22
CA ASN A 202 -9.51 3.73 -9.57
C ASN A 202 -9.12 4.89 -8.63
N ASN A 203 -7.84 5.23 -8.49
CA ASN A 203 -7.36 6.30 -7.61
C ASN A 203 -6.65 7.43 -8.37
N PRO A 204 -7.36 8.16 -9.24
CA PRO A 204 -6.76 9.22 -10.05
C PRO A 204 -6.35 10.44 -9.20
N SER A 205 -7.09 10.76 -8.15
CA SER A 205 -6.90 11.95 -7.31
C SER A 205 -5.57 11.96 -6.56
N GLU A 206 -5.08 10.80 -6.11
CA GLU A 206 -3.76 10.71 -5.47
C GLU A 206 -2.66 10.52 -6.51
N SER A 207 -2.92 9.76 -7.57
CA SER A 207 -1.93 9.52 -8.63
C SER A 207 -1.47 10.81 -9.31
N ILE A 208 -2.37 11.79 -9.47
CA ILE A 208 -2.01 13.09 -10.04
C ILE A 208 -1.05 13.87 -9.14
N LEU A 209 -1.08 13.65 -7.82
CA LEU A 209 -0.14 14.25 -6.89
C LEU A 209 1.27 13.68 -7.10
N ALA A 210 1.38 12.36 -7.19
CA ALA A 210 2.65 11.68 -7.52
C ALA A 210 3.22 12.15 -8.86
N LYS A 211 2.37 12.43 -9.86
CA LYS A 211 2.79 13.00 -11.15
C LYS A 211 3.26 14.45 -11.04
N ARG A 212 2.52 15.31 -10.33
CA ARG A 212 2.78 16.76 -10.24
C ARG A 212 3.95 17.11 -9.33
N ARG A 213 4.10 16.37 -8.23
CA ARG A 213 5.10 16.65 -7.18
C ARG A 213 6.24 15.64 -7.14
N GLY A 214 5.99 14.39 -7.50
CA GLY A 214 7.01 13.34 -7.50
C GLY A 214 7.65 13.09 -8.87
N TYR A 215 7.32 13.89 -9.89
CA TYR A 215 7.71 13.66 -11.29
C TYR A 215 7.43 12.22 -11.77
N GLY A 216 6.40 11.60 -11.20
CA GLY A 216 6.10 10.18 -11.38
C GLY A 216 5.51 9.86 -12.75
N THR A 217 6.10 8.86 -13.43
CA THR A 217 5.46 8.16 -14.55
C THR A 217 4.54 7.09 -13.98
N LEU A 218 3.24 7.29 -14.18
CA LEU A 218 2.20 6.42 -13.63
C LEU A 218 1.96 5.21 -14.56
N VAL A 219 2.08 4.01 -14.00
CA VAL A 219 1.68 2.75 -14.64
C VAL A 219 0.48 2.21 -13.87
N SER A 220 -0.68 2.23 -14.51
CA SER A 220 -1.93 1.82 -13.85
C SER A 220 -2.09 0.31 -13.82
N TYR A 221 -2.56 -0.23 -12.70
CA TYR A 221 -3.00 -1.63 -12.59
C TYR A 221 -4.50 -1.71 -12.29
N ASN A 222 -5.12 -2.83 -12.69
CA ASN A 222 -6.53 -3.05 -12.43
C ASN A 222 -6.76 -3.45 -10.96
N ILE A 223 -7.86 -2.97 -10.40
CA ILE A 223 -8.33 -3.39 -9.09
C ILE A 223 -8.68 -4.88 -9.08
N PRO A 224 -8.67 -5.53 -7.91
CA PRO A 224 -9.13 -6.91 -7.79
C PRO A 224 -10.53 -7.08 -8.40
N PRO A 225 -10.81 -8.22 -9.06
CA PRO A 225 -12.11 -8.47 -9.65
C PRO A 225 -13.19 -8.46 -8.57
N TYR A 226 -14.27 -7.73 -8.83
CA TYR A 226 -15.40 -7.65 -7.90
C TYR A 226 -16.19 -8.95 -7.87
N GLY A 227 -16.42 -9.47 -6.67
CA GLY A 227 -17.41 -10.50 -6.40
C GLY A 227 -18.65 -9.90 -5.74
N ARG A 228 -19.81 -10.52 -5.92
CA ARG A 228 -20.97 -10.21 -5.07
C ARG A 228 -20.66 -10.70 -3.65
N ALA A 229 -20.90 -9.87 -2.65
CA ALA A 229 -20.69 -10.24 -1.25
C ALA A 229 -21.51 -11.47 -0.84
N GLY A 230 -22.65 -11.70 -1.49
CA GLY A 230 -23.59 -12.76 -1.13
C GLY A 230 -24.21 -12.51 0.24
N LEU A 231 -24.96 -13.50 0.74
CA LEU A 231 -25.38 -13.55 2.13
C LEU A 231 -24.71 -14.76 2.79
N TYR A 232 -24.37 -14.63 4.06
CA TYR A 232 -23.70 -15.68 4.83
C TYR A 232 -24.39 -15.85 6.18
N LEU A 233 -24.30 -17.07 6.73
CA LEU A 233 -24.80 -17.41 8.07
C LEU A 233 -26.27 -16.97 8.27
N GLU A 234 -26.54 -16.20 9.31
CA GLU A 234 -27.88 -15.79 9.70
C GLU A 234 -28.56 -14.90 8.66
N LEU A 235 -27.81 -14.11 7.88
CA LEU A 235 -28.37 -13.29 6.80
C LEU A 235 -28.91 -14.16 5.66
N ALA A 236 -28.28 -15.31 5.40
CA ALA A 236 -28.79 -16.27 4.41
C ALA A 236 -30.08 -16.93 4.92
N ASN A 237 -30.10 -17.37 6.19
CA ASN A 237 -31.28 -17.94 6.82
C ASN A 237 -32.44 -16.94 6.88
N LEU A 238 -32.16 -15.67 7.18
CA LEU A 238 -33.17 -14.61 7.19
C LEU A 238 -33.80 -14.43 5.80
N LYS A 239 -32.99 -14.44 4.74
CA LYS A 239 -33.50 -14.38 3.37
C LYS A 239 -34.41 -15.58 3.06
N ASP A 240 -34.05 -16.78 3.50
CA ASP A 240 -34.86 -17.97 3.27
C ASP A 240 -36.18 -17.89 4.05
N LEU A 241 -36.16 -17.46 5.32
CA LEU A 241 -37.37 -17.20 6.13
C LEU A 241 -38.28 -16.15 5.47
N MET A 242 -37.70 -15.05 4.96
CA MET A 242 -38.47 -14.04 4.21
C MET A 242 -39.04 -14.61 2.91
N GLY A 243 -38.32 -15.53 2.26
CA GLY A 243 -38.79 -16.24 1.08
C GLY A 243 -40.00 -17.12 1.39
N GLU A 244 -39.92 -17.92 2.45
CA GLU A 244 -41.02 -18.77 2.93
C GLU A 244 -42.25 -17.94 3.29
N TYR A 245 -42.06 -16.84 4.03
CA TYR A 245 -43.15 -15.92 4.38
C TYR A 245 -43.87 -15.36 3.16
N ARG A 246 -43.12 -14.95 2.12
CA ARG A 246 -43.70 -14.42 0.86
C ARG A 246 -44.38 -15.49 0.01
N MET A 247 -43.83 -16.71 -0.02
CA MET A 247 -44.44 -17.81 -0.77
C MET A 247 -45.75 -18.28 -0.14
N GLY A 248 -45.84 -18.23 1.20
CA GLY A 248 -47.07 -18.52 1.93
C GLY A 248 -48.25 -17.64 1.51
N GLU A 249 -48.02 -16.38 1.11
CA GLU A 249 -49.06 -15.46 0.62
C GLU A 249 -49.80 -15.96 -0.63
N LEU A 250 -49.13 -16.79 -1.45
CA LEU A 250 -49.68 -17.31 -2.70
C LEU A 250 -50.53 -18.58 -2.51
N THR A 251 -50.44 -19.24 -1.34
CA THR A 251 -51.05 -20.56 -1.07
C THR A 251 -52.12 -20.55 0.02
N ASP A 252 -52.24 -19.45 0.78
CA ASP A 252 -53.02 -19.41 2.04
C ASP A 252 -54.52 -19.10 1.90
N GLU A 253 -55.11 -19.16 0.70
CA GLU A 253 -56.56 -18.93 0.54
C GLU A 253 -57.43 -20.01 1.21
N THR A 254 -56.88 -21.08 1.81
CA THR A 254 -57.72 -22.17 2.33
C THR A 254 -57.34 -22.79 3.68
N SER A 255 -56.12 -22.69 4.24
CA SER A 255 -55.77 -23.28 5.55
C SER A 255 -54.39 -22.85 6.09
N GLY A 256 -54.26 -21.84 6.98
CA GLY A 256 -52.89 -21.57 7.50
C GLY A 256 -52.60 -20.47 8.52
N GLY A 257 -53.56 -19.89 9.24
CA GLY A 257 -53.28 -18.73 10.14
C GLY A 257 -52.20 -18.94 11.22
N SER A 258 -52.01 -20.16 11.74
CA SER A 258 -51.03 -20.43 12.83
C SER A 258 -49.58 -20.61 12.34
N SER A 259 -49.35 -20.99 11.08
CA SER A 259 -47.98 -21.20 10.58
C SER A 259 -47.28 -19.89 10.24
N ARG A 260 -48.06 -18.82 10.02
CA ARG A 260 -47.57 -17.50 9.60
C ARG A 260 -47.09 -16.67 10.79
N SER A 261 -47.79 -16.73 11.93
CA SER A 261 -47.37 -16.06 13.17
C SER A 261 -45.98 -16.54 13.63
N ASP A 262 -45.74 -17.86 13.54
CA ASP A 262 -44.47 -18.47 13.95
C ASP A 262 -43.30 -18.03 13.04
N LEU A 263 -43.56 -17.88 11.73
CA LEU A 263 -42.57 -17.36 10.78
C LEU A 263 -42.25 -15.88 11.04
N ARG A 264 -43.24 -15.07 11.43
CA ARG A 264 -43.03 -13.65 11.79
C ARG A 264 -42.12 -13.51 12.99
N GLU A 265 -42.36 -14.29 14.04
CA GLU A 265 -41.51 -14.31 15.24
C GLU A 265 -40.08 -14.80 14.91
N ALA A 266 -39.96 -15.83 14.08
CA ALA A 266 -38.66 -16.35 13.63
C ALA A 266 -37.87 -15.31 12.82
N ILE A 267 -38.53 -14.58 11.90
CA ILE A 267 -37.95 -13.48 11.14
C ILE A 267 -37.49 -12.37 12.08
N TRP A 268 -38.33 -11.95 13.02
CA TRP A 268 -37.99 -10.89 13.97
C TRP A 268 -36.79 -11.24 14.83
N CYS A 269 -36.80 -12.45 15.41
CA CYS A 269 -35.67 -12.97 16.17
C CYS A 269 -34.39 -13.00 15.32
N SER A 270 -34.49 -13.37 14.04
CA SER A 270 -33.35 -13.38 13.13
C SER A 270 -32.87 -11.97 12.78
N CYS A 271 -33.77 -10.99 12.62
CA CYS A 271 -33.42 -9.59 12.42
C CYS A 271 -32.68 -9.00 13.63
N GLN A 272 -33.11 -9.35 14.84
CA GLN A 272 -32.42 -8.93 16.08
C GLN A 272 -31.04 -9.56 16.20
N ARG A 273 -30.88 -10.85 15.90
CA ARG A 273 -29.56 -11.52 15.94
C ARG A 273 -28.59 -10.98 14.88
N CYS A 274 -29.11 -10.64 13.69
CA CYS A 274 -28.34 -10.01 12.62
C CYS A 274 -28.09 -8.51 12.84
N GLU A 275 -28.65 -7.90 13.90
CA GLU A 275 -28.61 -6.46 14.20
C GLU A 275 -29.11 -5.55 13.06
N ILE A 276 -29.89 -6.08 12.11
CA ILE A 276 -30.48 -5.32 10.98
C ILE A 276 -31.42 -4.22 11.48
N THR A 277 -31.95 -4.35 12.68
CA THR A 277 -32.80 -3.32 13.32
C THR A 277 -32.08 -1.99 13.55
N SER A 278 -30.75 -1.96 13.46
CA SER A 278 -29.96 -0.72 13.47
C SER A 278 -29.95 -0.02 12.11
N ASP A 279 -29.99 -0.78 11.02
CA ASP A 279 -30.02 -0.29 9.65
C ASP A 279 -31.45 0.04 9.19
N VAL A 280 -32.42 -0.77 9.61
CA VAL A 280 -33.83 -0.65 9.26
C VAL A 280 -34.66 -0.45 10.53
N PRO A 281 -35.17 0.77 10.79
CA PRO A 281 -35.97 1.03 11.98
C PRO A 281 -37.32 0.34 11.88
N LEU A 282 -37.82 -0.19 13.00
CA LEU A 282 -39.18 -0.71 13.08
C LEU A 282 -40.16 0.48 13.08
N LEU A 283 -41.10 0.50 12.14
CA LEU A 283 -42.12 1.54 12.09
C LEU A 283 -43.37 1.06 12.81
N ALA A 284 -43.68 1.65 13.97
CA ALA A 284 -44.95 1.43 14.63
C ALA A 284 -46.00 2.43 14.12
N ILE A 285 -47.16 1.93 13.72
CA ILE A 285 -48.32 2.73 13.31
C ILE A 285 -49.26 2.84 14.51
N VAL A 286 -49.42 4.05 15.06
CA VAL A 286 -50.39 4.33 16.13
C VAL A 286 -51.38 5.38 15.63
N GLY A 287 -52.54 4.93 15.14
CA GLY A 287 -53.51 5.79 14.45
C GLY A 287 -52.98 6.28 13.10
N ASP A 288 -53.11 7.58 12.80
CA ASP A 288 -52.59 8.20 11.55
C ASP A 288 -51.10 8.57 11.62
N LYS A 289 -50.39 8.22 12.70
CA LYS A 289 -48.98 8.60 12.90
C LYS A 289 -48.07 7.37 12.89
N THR A 290 -47.08 7.40 12.00
CA THR A 290 -45.95 6.47 11.95
C THR A 290 -44.80 6.98 12.82
N SER A 291 -44.37 6.18 13.80
CA SER A 291 -43.20 6.46 14.63
C SER A 291 -42.15 5.36 14.48
N ALA A 292 -40.89 5.75 14.28
CA ALA A 292 -39.76 4.83 14.25
C ALA A 292 -39.34 4.43 15.66
N ILE A 293 -39.30 3.12 15.92
CA ILE A 293 -38.77 2.52 17.14
C ILE A 293 -37.33 2.08 16.85
N THR A 294 -36.39 2.51 17.69
CA THR A 294 -34.96 2.18 17.55
C THR A 294 -34.33 1.92 18.92
N GLY A 295 -33.36 1.02 18.98
CA GLY A 295 -32.54 0.81 20.17
C GLY A 295 -33.29 0.09 21.31
N PRO A 296 -33.22 0.57 22.57
CA PRO A 296 -33.71 -0.16 23.75
C PRO A 296 -35.22 -0.34 23.81
N ASP A 297 -35.97 0.41 22.98
CA ASP A 297 -37.43 0.35 22.90
C ASP A 297 -37.95 -0.68 21.88
N LEU A 298 -37.04 -1.43 21.22
CA LEU A 298 -37.41 -2.50 20.30
C LEU A 298 -38.13 -3.64 21.05
N PRO A 299 -39.28 -4.11 20.54
CA PRO A 299 -40.02 -5.18 21.19
C PRO A 299 -39.23 -6.49 21.17
N LEU A 300 -39.26 -7.23 22.29
CA LEU A 300 -38.65 -8.56 22.37
C LEU A 300 -39.38 -9.59 21.48
N THR A 301 -40.68 -9.39 21.25
CA THR A 301 -41.51 -10.19 20.36
C THR A 301 -42.47 -9.27 19.58
N LEU A 302 -42.69 -9.55 18.30
CA LEU A 302 -43.68 -8.84 17.48
C LEU A 302 -45.03 -9.56 17.55
N SER A 303 -46.12 -8.81 17.77
CA SER A 303 -47.49 -9.33 17.64
C SER A 303 -47.98 -9.23 16.19
N ASP A 304 -48.98 -10.02 15.80
CA ASP A 304 -49.51 -10.03 14.43
C ASP A 304 -49.99 -8.67 13.90
N GLU A 305 -50.31 -7.73 14.79
CA GLU A 305 -50.75 -6.35 14.46
C GLU A 305 -49.60 -5.38 14.18
N THR A 306 -48.34 -5.76 14.49
CA THR A 306 -47.17 -4.86 14.44
C THR A 306 -46.10 -5.28 13.42
N PHE A 307 -46.31 -6.39 12.71
CA PHE A 307 -45.31 -6.97 11.81
C PHE A 307 -45.37 -6.45 10.36
N ASP A 308 -46.49 -5.87 9.93
CA ASP A 308 -46.65 -5.38 8.55
C ASP A 308 -45.87 -4.08 8.26
#